data_AF-A0A286ES89-F1
#
_entry.id   AF-A0A286ES89-F1
#
_cell.length_a   1.000
_cell.length_b   1.000
_cell.length_c   1.000
_cell.angle_alpha   90.00
_cell.angle_beta   90.00
_cell.angle_gamma   90.00
#
_symmetry.space_group_name_H-M   'P 1'
#
loop_
_entity.id
_entity.type
_entity.pdbx_description
1 polymer ?
#
loop_
_entity_poly.entity_id
_entity_poly.type
_entity_poly.pdbx_seq_one_letter_code
_entity_poly.pdbx_strand_id
1 'polypeptide(L)'
;MVSGVQGEGVFVVETGRKPDDEPDQAGGESDGQAEQAGQAGSVAPPSVRAVRGANQIDSDDRDAILAGTADLVTEVMQRNALSADDIISIIFTATPDLTAEFPAYAARQLGLTDVPLLCSTEISVPGAMPRVLRLLAHVETRRTRAEIRHVYLGGAAALRTDLPQ
;
A
#
# COMPACT_ATOMS: atom_id res chain seq x y z
N MET A 1 -10.45 -51.63 17.05
CA MET A 1 -9.61 -52.59 17.80
C MET A 1 -8.28 -51.91 18.04
N VAL A 2 -8.01 -51.51 19.28
CA VAL A 2 -6.68 -51.05 19.70
C VAL A 2 -5.95 -52.28 20.23
N SER A 3 -4.80 -52.60 19.65
CA SER A 3 -3.86 -53.58 20.20
C SER A 3 -2.48 -53.36 19.61
N GLY A 4 -1.48 -53.30 20.48
CA GLY A 4 -0.07 -53.25 20.09
C GLY A 4 0.82 -52.54 21.11
N VAL A 5 0.94 -53.11 22.31
CA VAL A 5 2.00 -52.82 23.28
C VAL A 5 2.96 -54.02 23.31
N GLN A 6 4.21 -53.75 23.73
CA GLN A 6 5.32 -54.65 24.13
C GLN A 6 6.42 -54.77 23.05
N GLY A 7 7.73 -54.72 23.35
CA GLY A 7 8.49 -54.74 24.62
C GLY A 7 9.86 -54.06 24.42
N GLU A 8 10.43 -53.48 25.47
CA GLU A 8 11.44 -54.08 26.39
C GLU A 8 12.86 -54.19 25.81
N GLY A 9 13.81 -53.55 26.50
CA GLY A 9 15.25 -53.63 26.23
C GLY A 9 16.06 -52.58 27.00
N VAL A 10 16.29 -52.82 28.29
CA VAL A 10 17.34 -52.19 29.11
C VAL A 10 18.47 -53.21 29.26
N PHE A 11 19.76 -52.79 29.29
CA PHE A 11 20.79 -53.22 30.27
C PHE A 11 22.19 -52.60 29.99
N VAL A 12 22.71 -51.84 30.98
CA VAL A 12 24.08 -51.82 31.60
C VAL A 12 25.30 -51.51 30.70
N VAL A 13 26.04 -50.38 30.83
CA VAL A 13 26.88 -49.76 31.91
C VAL A 13 28.28 -50.39 32.09
N GLU A 14 29.27 -49.49 32.25
CA GLU A 14 30.71 -49.64 32.63
C GLU A 14 31.72 -49.66 31.47
N THR A 15 32.90 -49.02 31.49
CA THR A 15 33.67 -48.22 32.47
C THR A 15 34.85 -47.54 31.72
N GLY A 16 35.41 -46.45 32.25
CA GLY A 16 36.79 -46.03 31.89
C GLY A 16 37.05 -44.52 31.97
N ARG A 17 37.73 -44.06 33.02
CA ARG A 17 38.17 -42.68 33.23
C ARG A 17 39.70 -42.59 33.27
N LYS A 18 40.22 -41.42 32.84
CA LYS A 18 41.49 -40.71 33.19
C LYS A 18 42.75 -40.93 32.32
N PRO A 19 43.72 -39.99 32.32
CA PRO A 19 43.60 -38.52 32.20
C PRO A 19 44.75 -37.89 31.36
N ASP A 20 44.74 -36.55 31.28
CA ASP A 20 45.87 -35.60 31.11
C ASP A 20 46.89 -35.78 29.96
N ASP A 21 46.85 -34.86 29.00
CA ASP A 21 48.06 -34.22 28.45
C ASP A 21 47.66 -32.85 27.85
N GLU A 22 47.99 -31.78 28.57
CA GLU A 22 48.02 -30.40 28.10
C GLU A 22 49.49 -30.03 27.88
N PRO A 23 49.83 -29.33 26.79
CA PRO A 23 50.53 -28.08 27.03
C PRO A 23 50.11 -26.92 26.11
N ASP A 24 49.81 -25.81 26.79
CA ASP A 24 50.49 -24.52 26.68
C ASP A 24 50.47 -23.73 25.35
N GLN A 25 49.52 -22.80 25.32
CA GLN A 25 49.58 -21.38 24.91
C GLN A 25 50.61 -20.89 23.87
N ALA A 26 50.07 -20.33 22.78
CA ALA A 26 50.39 -19.00 22.24
C ALA A 26 49.26 -18.64 21.26
N GLY A 27 48.44 -17.60 21.41
CA GLY A 27 48.78 -16.21 21.70
C GLY A 27 48.55 -15.40 20.42
N GLY A 28 47.40 -14.73 20.30
CA GLY A 28 47.13 -13.76 19.23
C GLY A 28 45.70 -13.72 18.70
N GLU A 29 44.69 -13.53 19.56
CA GLU A 29 43.34 -13.20 19.10
C GLU A 29 43.25 -11.69 18.77
N SER A 30 42.74 -11.45 17.58
CA SER A 30 42.52 -10.16 16.94
C SER A 30 41.43 -9.37 17.66
N ASP A 31 41.82 -8.35 18.42
CA ASP A 31 40.89 -7.33 18.90
C ASP A 31 40.45 -6.41 17.76
N GLY A 32 39.13 -6.30 17.59
CA GLY A 32 38.52 -5.03 17.18
C GLY A 32 37.94 -4.93 15.76
N GLN A 33 37.34 -5.98 15.20
CA GLN A 33 36.22 -5.77 14.25
C GLN A 33 34.93 -5.62 15.05
N ALA A 34 34.76 -4.45 15.67
CA ALA A 34 33.47 -4.04 16.20
C ALA A 34 32.53 -3.83 15.00
N GLU A 35 31.53 -4.69 14.96
CA GLU A 35 30.42 -4.74 14.02
C GLU A 35 29.92 -3.33 13.67
N GLN A 36 30.13 -2.92 12.41
CA GLN A 36 29.20 -1.99 11.77
C GLN A 36 27.91 -2.76 11.52
N ALA A 37 27.13 -2.97 12.60
CA ALA A 37 25.72 -3.24 12.49
C ALA A 37 25.10 -1.97 11.90
N GLY A 38 24.95 -1.97 10.57
CA GLY A 38 24.22 -0.95 9.86
C GLY A 38 22.90 -0.71 10.59
N GLN A 39 22.62 0.55 10.90
CA GLN A 39 21.28 0.97 11.28
C GLN A 39 20.37 0.57 10.13
N ALA A 40 19.75 -0.61 10.23
CA ALA A 40 18.56 -0.95 9.49
C ALA A 40 17.55 0.13 9.90
N GLY A 41 17.42 1.16 9.06
CA GLY A 41 16.47 2.23 9.26
C GLY A 41 15.13 1.56 9.58
N SER A 42 14.62 1.83 10.78
CA SER A 42 13.32 1.32 11.22
C SER A 42 12.30 1.72 10.16
N VAL A 43 11.95 0.78 9.29
CA VAL A 43 10.91 0.99 8.30
C VAL A 43 9.61 0.91 9.09
N ALA A 44 9.02 2.06 9.38
CA ALA A 44 7.74 2.14 10.08
C ALA A 44 6.73 1.19 9.41
N PRO A 45 5.90 0.48 10.20
CA PRO A 45 4.91 -0.43 9.64
C PRO A 45 3.97 0.33 8.69
N PRO A 46 3.43 -0.35 7.67
CA PRO A 46 2.43 0.27 6.81
C PRO A 46 1.25 0.74 7.65
N SER A 47 0.65 1.85 7.23
CA SER A 47 -0.50 2.43 7.91
C SER A 47 -1.46 3.04 6.90
N VAL A 48 -2.71 3.22 7.33
CA VAL A 48 -3.74 3.76 6.45
C VAL A 48 -3.47 5.22 6.11
N ARG A 49 -3.55 5.55 4.83
CA ARG A 49 -3.48 6.91 4.29
C ARG A 49 -4.65 7.15 3.36
N ALA A 50 -4.98 8.42 3.17
CA ALA A 50 -6.00 8.84 2.24
C ALA A 50 -5.36 9.66 1.10
N VAL A 51 -5.65 9.28 -0.14
CA VAL A 51 -5.18 10.00 -1.33
C VAL A 51 -6.37 10.66 -2.01
N ARG A 52 -6.27 11.97 -2.21
CA ARG A 52 -7.24 12.76 -2.97
C ARG A 52 -6.85 12.79 -4.44
N GLY A 53 -7.87 12.71 -5.30
CA GLY A 53 -7.78 12.97 -6.72
C GLY A 53 -8.92 13.88 -7.19
N ALA A 54 -8.69 14.71 -8.20
CA ALA A 54 -9.76 15.38 -8.95
C ALA A 54 -9.39 15.54 -10.43
N ASN A 55 -10.39 15.41 -11.30
CA ASN A 55 -10.27 15.68 -12.73
C ASN A 55 -11.52 16.44 -13.21
N GLN A 56 -11.32 17.43 -14.07
CA GLN A 56 -12.45 18.07 -14.75
C GLN A 56 -12.70 17.33 -16.07
N ILE A 57 -13.92 16.86 -16.26
CA ILE A 57 -14.34 16.12 -17.45
C ILE A 57 -14.84 17.09 -18.51
N ASP A 58 -14.47 16.86 -19.76
CA ASP A 58 -14.77 17.77 -20.87
C ASP A 58 -16.28 17.85 -21.16
N SER A 59 -16.98 16.71 -21.12
CA SER A 59 -18.40 16.57 -21.45
C SER A 59 -19.10 15.49 -20.61
N ASP A 60 -20.43 15.61 -20.43
CA ASP A 60 -21.27 14.57 -19.80
C ASP A 60 -21.63 13.48 -20.83
N ASP A 61 -20.62 12.72 -21.24
CA ASP A 61 -20.79 11.50 -22.03
C ASP A 61 -20.00 10.35 -21.42
N ARG A 62 -20.42 9.13 -21.77
CA ARG A 62 -19.87 7.90 -21.20
C ARG A 62 -18.37 7.80 -21.39
N ASP A 63 -17.88 8.05 -22.59
CA ASP A 63 -16.48 7.82 -22.94
C ASP A 63 -15.57 8.83 -22.26
N ALA A 64 -16.01 10.10 -22.19
CA ALA A 64 -15.29 11.16 -21.47
C ALA A 64 -15.20 10.88 -19.96
N ILE A 65 -16.30 10.43 -19.33
CA ILE A 65 -16.30 10.09 -17.90
C ILE A 65 -15.37 8.89 -17.64
N LEU A 66 -15.43 7.85 -18.45
CA LEU A 66 -14.60 6.66 -18.26
C LEU A 66 -13.13 6.95 -18.48
N ALA A 67 -12.77 7.64 -19.56
CA ALA A 67 -11.39 8.05 -19.84
C ALA A 67 -10.84 8.94 -18.72
N GLY A 68 -11.57 10.00 -18.35
CA GLY A 68 -11.12 10.93 -17.32
C GLY A 68 -11.03 10.30 -15.93
N THR A 69 -11.86 9.28 -15.63
CA THR A 69 -11.72 8.48 -14.40
C THR A 69 -10.49 7.59 -14.45
N ALA A 70 -10.27 6.91 -15.59
CA ALA A 70 -9.14 6.01 -15.75
C ALA A 70 -7.80 6.75 -15.64
N ASP A 71 -7.70 7.92 -16.26
CA ASP A 71 -6.54 8.82 -16.14
C ASP A 71 -6.30 9.23 -14.69
N LEU A 72 -7.36 9.63 -13.99
CA LEU A 72 -7.26 10.06 -12.60
C LEU A 72 -6.79 8.92 -11.67
N VAL A 73 -7.38 7.74 -11.80
CA VAL A 73 -7.00 6.56 -10.99
C VAL A 73 -5.56 6.15 -11.29
N THR A 74 -5.20 6.09 -12.57
CA THR A 74 -3.85 5.71 -13.02
C THR A 74 -2.80 6.67 -12.45
N GLU A 75 -3.01 7.98 -12.58
CA GLU A 75 -2.09 8.99 -12.03
C GLU A 75 -1.97 8.90 -10.51
N VAL A 76 -3.08 8.68 -9.80
CA VAL A 76 -3.06 8.50 -8.33
C VAL A 76 -2.22 7.30 -7.93
N MET A 77 -2.38 6.17 -8.63
CA MET A 77 -1.61 4.96 -8.38
C MET A 77 -0.13 5.18 -8.67
N GLN A 78 0.20 5.75 -9.84
CA GLN A 78 1.58 5.96 -10.26
C GLN A 78 2.35 6.92 -9.34
N ARG A 79 1.80 8.10 -9.03
CA ARG A 79 2.49 9.09 -8.19
C ARG A 79 2.72 8.64 -6.75
N ASN A 80 1.90 7.70 -6.28
CA ASN A 80 2.02 7.11 -4.95
C ASN A 80 2.59 5.69 -4.99
N ALA A 81 3.12 5.23 -6.12
CA ALA A 81 3.58 3.85 -6.36
C ALA A 81 2.71 2.80 -5.64
N LEU A 82 1.41 2.82 -5.94
CA LEU A 82 0.41 1.91 -5.38
C LEU A 82 0.10 0.81 -6.40
N SER A 83 -0.09 -0.40 -5.89
CA SER A 83 -0.71 -1.53 -6.57
C SER A 83 -2.17 -1.66 -6.16
N ALA A 84 -2.92 -2.57 -6.80
CA ALA A 84 -4.31 -2.85 -6.42
C ALA A 84 -4.42 -3.36 -4.98
N ASP A 85 -3.45 -4.16 -4.52
CA ASP A 85 -3.41 -4.75 -3.17
C ASP A 85 -3.23 -3.69 -2.07
N ASP A 86 -2.67 -2.52 -2.42
CA ASP A 86 -2.51 -1.41 -1.48
C ASP A 86 -3.83 -0.62 -1.28
N ILE A 87 -4.85 -0.83 -2.13
CA ILE A 87 -6.10 -0.06 -2.10
C ILE A 87 -7.14 -0.77 -1.21
N ILE A 88 -7.53 -0.09 -0.13
CA ILE A 88 -8.58 -0.57 0.78
C ILE A 88 -9.97 -0.25 0.22
N SER A 89 -10.15 0.96 -0.32
CA SER A 89 -11.41 1.41 -0.93
C SER A 89 -11.23 2.69 -1.72
N ILE A 90 -12.15 2.98 -2.64
CA ILE A 90 -12.23 4.28 -3.32
C ILE A 90 -13.66 4.82 -3.26
N ILE A 91 -13.79 6.07 -2.82
CA ILE A 91 -15.03 6.83 -2.89
C ILE A 91 -14.89 7.85 -4.01
N PHE A 92 -15.77 7.78 -4.99
CA PHE A 92 -15.89 8.75 -6.07
C PHE A 92 -17.02 9.73 -5.78
N THR A 93 -16.77 11.02 -6.05
CA THR A 93 -17.84 12.02 -6.14
C THR A 93 -17.84 12.68 -7.51
N ALA A 94 -19.01 12.98 -8.04
CA ALA A 94 -19.17 13.72 -9.28
C ALA A 94 -20.11 14.90 -9.06
N THR A 95 -19.83 16.04 -9.68
CA THR A 95 -20.77 17.17 -9.68
C THR A 95 -22.10 16.76 -10.32
N PRO A 96 -23.24 17.36 -9.92
CA PRO A 96 -24.57 16.95 -10.40
C PRO A 96 -24.81 17.05 -11.91
N ASP A 97 -23.91 17.70 -12.64
CA ASP A 97 -23.90 17.85 -14.09
C ASP A 97 -23.14 16.74 -14.84
N LEU A 98 -22.68 15.69 -14.14
CA LEU A 98 -22.16 14.45 -14.72
C LEU A 98 -23.08 13.28 -14.36
N THR A 99 -23.76 12.72 -15.35
CA THR A 99 -24.82 11.72 -15.17
C THR A 99 -24.71 10.54 -16.13
N ALA A 100 -23.88 10.63 -17.17
CA ALA A 100 -23.87 9.66 -18.26
C ALA A 100 -23.28 8.28 -17.90
N GLU A 101 -22.46 8.16 -16.86
CA GLU A 101 -21.85 6.88 -16.44
C GLU A 101 -21.32 6.92 -14.99
N PHE A 102 -21.18 5.74 -14.37
CA PHE A 102 -20.56 5.57 -13.07
C PHE A 102 -19.01 5.51 -13.15
N PRO A 103 -18.29 6.37 -12.43
CA PRO A 103 -16.82 6.34 -12.36
C PRO A 103 -16.23 4.99 -11.95
N ALA A 104 -16.89 4.28 -11.02
CA ALA A 104 -16.44 2.99 -10.53
C ALA A 104 -16.30 1.92 -11.63
N TYR A 105 -16.99 2.08 -12.77
CA TYR A 105 -16.85 1.16 -13.89
C TYR A 105 -15.45 1.23 -14.52
N ALA A 106 -14.89 2.43 -14.70
CA ALA A 106 -13.53 2.61 -15.21
C ALA A 106 -12.48 1.98 -14.27
N ALA A 107 -12.63 2.18 -12.96
CA ALA A 107 -11.75 1.57 -11.96
C ALA A 107 -11.73 0.03 -12.05
N ARG A 108 -12.89 -0.60 -12.28
CA ARG A 108 -12.97 -2.06 -12.50
C ARG A 108 -12.25 -2.49 -13.78
N GLN A 109 -12.35 -1.71 -14.86
CA GLN A 109 -11.62 -2.00 -16.11
C GLN A 109 -10.10 -1.91 -15.93
N LEU A 110 -9.62 -1.13 -14.96
CA LEU A 110 -8.21 -1.03 -14.58
C LEU A 110 -7.74 -2.17 -13.64
N GLY A 111 -8.58 -3.17 -13.36
CA GLY A 111 -8.23 -4.31 -12.53
C GLY A 111 -8.54 -4.15 -11.04
N LEU A 112 -9.23 -3.07 -10.63
CA LEU A 112 -9.71 -2.91 -9.24
C LEU A 112 -11.04 -3.66 -9.03
N THR A 113 -11.10 -4.93 -9.42
CA THR A 113 -12.33 -5.73 -9.41
C THR A 113 -12.79 -6.11 -8.01
N ASP A 114 -11.84 -6.37 -7.11
CA ASP A 114 -12.09 -6.83 -5.74
C ASP A 114 -12.03 -5.69 -4.70
N VAL A 115 -11.75 -4.46 -5.17
CA VAL A 115 -11.72 -3.27 -4.31
C VAL A 115 -13.14 -2.75 -4.09
N PRO A 116 -13.55 -2.45 -2.84
CA PRO A 116 -14.80 -1.75 -2.57
C PRO A 116 -14.81 -0.33 -3.19
N LEU A 117 -15.74 -0.09 -4.11
CA LEU A 117 -15.93 1.20 -4.78
C LEU A 117 -17.31 1.77 -4.46
N LEU A 118 -17.37 3.07 -4.16
CA LEU A 118 -18.62 3.79 -3.93
C LEU A 118 -18.67 5.06 -4.78
N CYS A 119 -19.82 5.35 -5.38
CA CYS A 119 -20.07 6.62 -6.07
C CYS A 119 -21.11 7.43 -5.30
N SER A 120 -20.93 8.74 -5.25
CA SER A 120 -21.87 9.69 -4.67
C SER A 120 -21.92 10.98 -5.50
N THR A 121 -22.98 11.76 -5.33
CA THR A 121 -23.06 13.10 -5.90
C THR A 121 -22.34 14.08 -4.98
N GLU A 122 -21.53 14.95 -5.57
CA GLU A 122 -20.86 16.03 -4.83
C GLU A 122 -21.88 17.11 -4.45
N ILE A 123 -21.60 17.82 -3.36
CA ILE A 123 -22.39 18.97 -2.95
C ILE A 123 -22.51 20.01 -4.09
N SER A 124 -23.75 20.43 -4.37
CA SER A 124 -24.05 21.42 -5.42
C SER A 124 -23.86 22.84 -4.88
N VAL A 125 -22.64 23.37 -4.96
CA VAL A 125 -22.32 24.74 -4.54
C VAL A 125 -22.44 25.69 -5.74
N PRO A 126 -23.26 26.77 -5.66
CA PRO A 126 -23.37 27.75 -6.73
C PRO A 126 -22.02 28.36 -7.11
N GLY A 127 -21.73 28.43 -8.41
CA GLY A 127 -20.46 28.97 -8.93
C GLY A 127 -19.25 28.05 -8.79
N ALA A 128 -19.42 26.83 -8.26
CA ALA A 128 -18.36 25.84 -8.24
C ALA A 128 -18.01 25.37 -9.65
N MET A 129 -16.80 24.83 -9.78
CA MET A 129 -16.31 24.27 -11.04
C MET A 129 -17.24 23.14 -11.53
N PRO A 130 -17.74 23.23 -12.78
CA PRO A 130 -18.63 22.23 -13.35
C PRO A 130 -17.85 20.99 -13.80
N ARG A 131 -18.56 19.87 -13.93
CA ARG A 131 -18.06 18.59 -14.45
C ARG A 131 -16.79 18.10 -13.76
N VAL A 132 -16.77 18.15 -12.42
CA VAL A 132 -15.62 17.68 -11.66
C VAL A 132 -15.91 16.32 -11.05
N LEU A 133 -15.05 15.37 -11.41
CA LEU A 133 -14.95 14.06 -10.80
C LEU A 133 -13.85 14.09 -9.74
N ARG A 134 -14.13 13.56 -8.56
CA ARG A 134 -13.17 13.47 -7.46
C ARG A 134 -13.08 12.03 -6.96
N LEU A 135 -11.95 11.71 -6.36
CA LEU A 135 -11.80 10.48 -5.59
C LEU A 135 -11.15 10.72 -4.23
N LEU A 136 -11.48 9.84 -3.30
CA LEU A 136 -10.81 9.63 -2.03
C LEU A 136 -10.49 8.13 -1.93
N ALA A 137 -9.21 7.78 -2.14
CA ALA A 137 -8.74 6.42 -1.99
C ALA A 137 -8.17 6.22 -0.57
N HIS A 138 -8.65 5.20 0.14
CA HIS A 138 -7.99 4.71 1.35
C HIS A 138 -6.98 3.64 0.95
N VAL A 139 -5.75 3.80 1.39
CA VAL A 139 -4.63 2.95 0.99
C VAL A 139 -3.82 2.53 2.20
N GLU A 140 -3.26 1.33 2.16
CA GLU A 140 -2.24 0.91 3.10
C GLU A 140 -0.86 1.23 2.51
N THR A 141 -0.05 2.02 3.21
CA THR A 141 1.28 2.39 2.70
C THR A 141 2.25 2.75 3.82
N ARG A 142 3.55 2.63 3.52
CA ARG A 142 4.63 3.08 4.41
C ARG A 142 4.93 4.57 4.29
N ARG A 143 4.37 5.24 3.27
CA ARG A 143 4.52 6.69 3.09
C ARG A 143 3.90 7.44 4.27
N THR A 144 4.65 8.42 4.77
CA THR A 144 4.13 9.42 5.70
C THR A 144 3.08 10.28 5.03
N ARG A 145 2.27 10.98 5.83
CA ARG A 145 1.23 11.88 5.29
C ARG A 145 1.82 12.99 4.41
N ALA A 146 3.03 13.45 4.69
CA ALA A 146 3.71 14.48 3.92
C ALA A 146 4.22 14.00 2.55
N GLU A 147 4.41 12.68 2.39
CA GLU A 147 4.88 12.08 1.14
C GLU A 147 3.75 11.69 0.19
N ILE A 148 2.50 11.70 0.66
CA ILE A 148 1.33 11.42 -0.19
C ILE A 148 1.17 12.50 -1.25
N ARG A 149 1.07 12.07 -2.50
CA ARG A 149 0.91 12.94 -3.66
C ARG A 149 -0.53 12.90 -4.12
N HIS A 150 -1.26 13.98 -3.85
CA HIS A 150 -2.61 14.17 -4.37
C HIS A 150 -2.55 14.55 -5.86
N VAL A 151 -3.60 14.19 -6.60
CA VAL A 151 -3.63 14.37 -8.05
C VAL A 151 -4.76 15.32 -8.44
N TYR A 152 -4.44 16.33 -9.26
CA TYR A 152 -5.40 17.27 -9.80
C TYR A 152 -5.10 17.46 -11.28
N LEU A 153 -6.03 17.02 -12.14
CA LEU A 153 -5.87 17.00 -13.60
C LEU A 153 -6.81 17.99 -14.28
N GLY A 154 -6.45 18.38 -15.51
CA GLY A 154 -7.23 19.32 -16.32
C GLY A 154 -7.49 20.64 -15.58
N GLY A 155 -8.71 21.16 -15.70
CA GLY A 155 -9.10 22.38 -14.98
C GLY A 155 -9.17 22.21 -13.46
N ALA A 156 -9.26 20.98 -12.93
CA ALA A 156 -9.29 20.72 -11.49
C ALA A 156 -7.95 21.07 -10.80
N ALA A 157 -6.86 21.27 -11.54
CA ALA A 157 -5.62 21.82 -11.01
C ALA A 157 -5.83 23.18 -10.29
N ALA A 158 -6.81 23.97 -10.73
CA ALA A 158 -7.14 25.25 -10.08
C ALA A 158 -7.80 25.09 -8.70
N LEU A 159 -8.28 23.90 -8.33
CA LEU A 159 -8.91 23.64 -7.03
C LEU A 159 -7.91 23.57 -5.86
N ARG A 160 -6.61 23.55 -6.15
CA ARG A 160 -5.55 23.47 -5.14
C ARG A 160 -4.37 24.34 -5.55
N THR A 161 -4.43 25.60 -5.14
CA THR A 161 -3.36 26.58 -5.34
C THR A 161 -2.21 26.46 -4.33
N ASP A 162 -2.27 25.51 -3.39
CA ASP A 162 -1.42 25.46 -2.19
C ASP A 162 -0.47 24.24 -2.08
N LEU A 163 -0.41 23.34 -3.07
CA LEU A 163 0.54 22.20 -3.05
C LEU A 163 1.66 22.33 -4.10
N PRO A 164 2.90 21.93 -3.78
CA PRO A 164 3.96 21.80 -4.77
C PRO A 164 3.61 20.68 -5.78
N GLN A 165 3.80 20.98 -7.07
CA GLN A 165 3.56 20.07 -8.20
C GLN A 165 4.38 18.77 -8.10
#